data_AF-A0A847WWQ3-F1
#
_entry.id   AF-A0A847WWQ3-F1
#
_cell.length_a   1.000
_cell.length_b   1.000
_cell.length_c   1.000
_cell.angle_alpha   90.00
_cell.angle_beta   90.00
_cell.angle_gamma   90.00
#
_symmetry.space_group_name_H-M   'P 1'
#
loop_
_entity.id
_entity.type
_entity.pdbx_description
1 polymer ?
#
loop_
_entity_poly.entity_id
_entity_poly.type
_entity_poly.pdbx_seq_one_letter_code
_entity_poly.pdbx_strand_id
1 'polypeptide(L)'
;QAATIEETSAAMEQLAVTVLANAERAKEASTVATGVTHTAEEGGQVMGQATEAMERITASSAKISNIIGLIDDIAFQTNLLALNASVEAARAGEAGKGFAVVAVEVRRLAQSAAQASSDVKALIEQSASEVKGGSRLVADAAARLEQILVAARSSSELMNGIAQESQEQASSIEEVNTAVRTMDEMTQHNAALVEEMNASIEQTEAQAIELDRIVDIFELENSETERAQPTQLNPMQSVKALATGAKGLQAKLTTAAKSYLSRGNAAVDADWDQF
;
A
#
# COMPACT_ATOMS: atom_id res chain seq x y z
N GLN A 1 -28.63 11.24 26.53
CA GLN A 1 -27.51 10.34 26.84
C GLN A 1 -27.76 8.93 26.29
N ALA A 2 -28.96 8.35 26.45
CA ALA A 2 -29.33 7.11 25.78
C ALA A 2 -29.21 7.19 24.23
N ALA A 3 -29.79 8.23 23.60
CA ALA A 3 -29.70 8.41 22.14
C ALA A 3 -28.26 8.47 21.59
N THR A 4 -27.32 9.04 22.35
CA THR A 4 -25.90 9.09 21.95
C THR A 4 -25.20 7.72 22.08
N ILE A 5 -25.63 6.88 23.02
CA ILE A 5 -25.12 5.51 23.18
C ILE A 5 -25.63 4.63 22.03
N GLU A 6 -26.90 4.78 21.67
CA GLU A 6 -27.55 4.05 20.57
C GLU A 6 -26.90 4.38 19.21
N GLU A 7 -26.65 5.67 18.94
CA GLU A 7 -25.95 6.13 17.73
C GLU A 7 -24.49 5.64 17.70
N THR A 8 -23.81 5.60 18.85
CA THR A 8 -22.45 5.05 18.98
C THR A 8 -22.43 3.55 18.71
N SER A 9 -23.40 2.80 19.23
CA SER A 9 -23.52 1.35 19.00
C SER A 9 -23.73 1.04 17.52
N ALA A 10 -24.63 1.76 16.85
CA ALA A 10 -24.88 1.61 15.42
C ALA A 10 -23.62 1.92 14.59
N ALA A 11 -22.87 2.98 14.95
CA ALA A 11 -21.61 3.32 14.30
C ALA A 11 -20.55 2.22 14.50
N MET A 12 -20.45 1.63 15.69
CA MET A 12 -19.51 0.53 15.96
C MET A 12 -19.85 -0.73 15.16
N GLU A 13 -21.13 -1.07 15.02
CA GLU A 13 -21.57 -2.22 14.24
C GLU A 13 -21.25 -2.04 12.74
N GLN A 14 -21.49 -0.84 12.20
CA GLN A 14 -21.09 -0.50 10.83
C GLN A 14 -19.56 -0.53 10.64
N LEU A 15 -18.79 -0.07 11.63
CA LEU A 15 -17.33 -0.15 11.62
C LEU A 15 -16.85 -1.60 11.61
N ALA A 16 -17.42 -2.48 12.44
CA ALA A 16 -17.08 -3.91 12.45
C ALA A 16 -17.31 -4.55 11.08
N VAL A 17 -18.47 -4.30 10.44
CA VAL A 17 -18.77 -4.78 9.09
C VAL A 17 -17.74 -4.28 8.07
N THR A 18 -17.36 -3.00 8.15
CA THR A 18 -16.38 -2.41 7.22
C THR A 18 -14.98 -3.00 7.41
N VAL A 19 -14.57 -3.22 8.66
CA VAL A 19 -13.27 -3.82 9.00
C VAL A 19 -13.20 -5.27 8.52
N LEU A 20 -14.25 -6.08 8.72
CA LEU A 20 -14.32 -7.44 8.18
C LEU A 20 -14.28 -7.46 6.65
N ALA A 21 -14.98 -6.53 5.99
CA ALA A 21 -14.91 -6.40 4.54
C ALA A 21 -13.50 -6.03 4.05
N ASN A 22 -12.75 -5.24 4.82
CA ASN A 22 -11.35 -4.94 4.51
C ASN A 22 -10.44 -6.17 4.67
N ALA A 23 -10.68 -7.01 5.68
CA ALA A 23 -9.96 -8.27 5.85
C ALA A 23 -10.13 -9.19 4.63
N GLU A 24 -11.37 -9.35 4.13
CA GLU A 24 -11.63 -10.18 2.95
C GLU A 24 -11.02 -9.59 1.68
N ARG A 25 -11.11 -8.27 1.48
CA ARG A 25 -10.46 -7.59 0.35
C ARG A 25 -8.94 -7.76 0.36
N ALA A 26 -8.31 -7.69 1.53
CA ALA A 26 -6.88 -7.92 1.67
C ALA A 26 -6.52 -9.37 1.28
N LYS A 27 -7.33 -10.35 1.69
CA LYS A 27 -7.14 -11.75 1.30
C LYS A 27 -7.33 -11.99 -0.21
N GLU A 28 -8.32 -11.36 -0.82
CA GLU A 28 -8.51 -11.37 -2.28
C GLU A 28 -7.27 -10.76 -2.99
N ALA A 29 -6.80 -9.61 -2.52
CA ALA A 29 -5.61 -8.95 -3.06
C ALA A 29 -4.35 -9.81 -2.92
N SER A 30 -4.19 -10.53 -1.80
CA SER A 30 -3.10 -11.50 -1.59
C SER A 30 -3.15 -12.65 -2.62
N THR A 31 -4.37 -13.14 -2.93
CA THR A 31 -4.57 -14.17 -3.96
C THR A 31 -4.17 -13.66 -5.35
N VAL A 32 -4.55 -12.42 -5.68
CA VAL A 32 -4.15 -11.77 -6.95
C VAL A 32 -2.64 -11.60 -7.02
N ALA A 33 -2.00 -11.13 -5.93
CA ALA A 33 -0.54 -11.01 -5.86
C ALA A 33 0.17 -12.36 -6.08
N THR A 34 -0.39 -13.45 -5.54
CA THR A 34 0.11 -14.81 -5.77
C THR A 34 -0.03 -15.22 -7.25
N GLY A 35 -1.15 -14.88 -7.88
CA GLY A 35 -1.33 -15.07 -9.32
C GLY A 35 -0.28 -14.31 -10.15
N VAL A 36 0.01 -13.07 -9.79
CA VAL A 36 1.06 -12.26 -10.43
C VAL A 36 2.44 -12.89 -10.26
N THR A 37 2.77 -13.42 -9.08
CA THR A 37 4.04 -14.13 -8.87
C THR A 37 4.18 -15.33 -9.79
N HIS A 38 3.11 -16.12 -9.98
CA HIS A 38 3.15 -17.27 -10.86
C HIS A 38 3.37 -16.86 -12.32
N THR A 39 2.64 -15.87 -12.82
CA THR A 39 2.84 -15.35 -14.19
C THR A 39 4.24 -14.74 -14.39
N ALA A 40 4.79 -14.09 -13.37
CA ALA A 40 6.15 -13.56 -13.42
C ALA A 40 7.21 -14.68 -13.46
N GLU A 41 7.01 -15.78 -12.72
CA GLU A 41 7.87 -16.98 -12.77
C GLU A 41 7.85 -17.63 -14.15
N GLU A 42 6.67 -17.83 -14.74
CA GLU A 42 6.52 -18.32 -16.12
C GLU A 42 7.19 -17.38 -17.13
N GLY A 43 6.99 -16.06 -16.98
CA GLY A 43 7.66 -15.05 -17.80
C GLY A 43 9.18 -15.14 -17.70
N GLY A 44 9.72 -15.36 -16.49
CA GLY A 44 11.14 -15.58 -16.25
C GLY A 44 11.68 -16.81 -16.99
N GLN A 45 10.95 -17.92 -16.99
CA GLN A 45 11.32 -19.12 -17.75
C GLN A 45 11.36 -18.86 -19.26
N VAL A 46 10.37 -18.14 -19.80
CA VAL A 46 10.34 -17.77 -21.22
C VAL A 46 11.51 -16.85 -21.59
N MET A 47 11.87 -15.89 -20.73
CA MET A 47 13.05 -15.05 -20.95
C MET A 47 14.35 -15.87 -20.92
N GLY A 48 14.44 -16.88 -20.04
CA GLY A 48 15.55 -17.83 -20.02
C GLY A 48 15.69 -18.59 -21.34
N GLN A 49 14.60 -19.16 -21.84
CA GLN A 49 14.58 -19.84 -23.14
C GLN A 49 14.93 -18.91 -24.31
N ALA A 50 14.47 -17.66 -24.26
CA ALA A 50 14.81 -16.64 -25.25
C ALA A 50 16.32 -16.31 -25.23
N THR A 51 16.92 -16.23 -24.05
CA THR A 51 18.36 -16.01 -23.88
C THR A 51 19.16 -17.16 -24.50
N GLU A 52 18.82 -18.41 -24.18
CA GLU A 52 19.46 -19.59 -24.78
C GLU A 52 19.30 -19.62 -26.31
N ALA A 53 18.14 -19.19 -26.84
CA ALA A 53 17.94 -19.11 -28.28
C ALA A 53 18.88 -18.08 -28.93
N MET A 54 19.06 -16.91 -28.31
CA MET A 54 20.01 -15.89 -28.78
C MET A 54 21.47 -16.37 -28.73
N GLU A 55 21.85 -17.14 -27.72
CA GLU A 55 23.18 -17.77 -27.64
C GLU A 55 23.39 -18.78 -28.77
N ARG A 56 22.39 -19.63 -29.06
CA ARG A 56 22.45 -20.56 -30.20
C ARG A 56 22.58 -19.84 -31.53
N ILE A 57 21.85 -18.73 -31.73
CA ILE A 57 21.95 -17.90 -32.93
C ILE A 57 23.36 -17.31 -33.03
N THR A 58 23.89 -16.76 -31.94
CA THR A 58 25.26 -16.20 -31.88
C THR A 58 26.31 -17.24 -32.27
N ALA A 59 26.22 -18.45 -31.71
CA ALA A 59 27.13 -19.56 -32.04
C ALA A 59 26.99 -20.01 -33.51
N SER A 60 25.77 -20.04 -34.04
CA SER A 60 25.50 -20.35 -35.45
C SER A 60 26.11 -19.30 -36.39
N SER A 61 25.89 -18.01 -36.11
CA SER A 61 26.46 -16.90 -36.89
C SER A 61 27.99 -16.91 -36.87
N ALA A 62 28.62 -17.25 -35.74
CA ALA A 62 30.07 -17.42 -35.68
C ALA A 62 30.58 -18.56 -36.59
N LYS A 63 29.87 -19.69 -36.63
CA LYS A 63 30.20 -20.80 -37.55
C LYS A 63 30.05 -20.38 -39.01
N ILE A 64 28.98 -19.65 -39.35
CA ILE A 64 28.77 -19.13 -40.70
C ILE A 64 29.90 -18.17 -41.07
N SER A 65 30.29 -17.24 -40.19
CA SER A 65 31.40 -16.31 -40.44
C SER A 65 32.72 -17.04 -40.74
N ASN A 66 33.03 -18.13 -40.02
CA ASN A 66 34.19 -18.96 -40.29
C ASN A 66 34.12 -19.65 -41.67
N ILE A 67 32.95 -20.14 -42.07
CA ILE A 67 32.75 -20.76 -43.39
C ILE A 67 32.93 -19.72 -44.50
N ILE A 68 32.40 -18.52 -44.33
CA ILE A 68 32.58 -17.42 -45.29
C ILE A 68 34.05 -17.03 -45.41
N GLY A 69 34.80 -17.01 -44.30
CA GLY A 69 36.26 -16.83 -44.32
C GLY A 69 36.98 -17.89 -45.16
N LEU A 70 36.60 -19.16 -45.00
CA LEU A 70 37.16 -20.24 -45.82
C LEU A 70 36.82 -20.08 -47.33
N ILE A 71 35.62 -19.60 -47.66
CA ILE A 71 35.23 -19.35 -49.06
C ILE A 71 36.07 -18.21 -49.66
N ASP A 72 36.33 -17.14 -48.90
CA ASP A 72 37.21 -16.05 -49.32
C ASP A 72 38.64 -16.55 -49.56
N ASP A 73 39.16 -17.41 -48.68
CA ASP A 73 40.47 -18.05 -48.85
C ASP A 73 40.53 -18.91 -50.14
N ILE A 74 39.47 -19.69 -50.42
CA ILE A 74 39.36 -20.49 -51.65
C ILE A 74 39.30 -19.59 -52.88
N ALA A 75 38.55 -18.50 -52.83
CA ALA A 75 38.47 -17.51 -53.90
C ALA A 75 39.85 -16.88 -54.16
N PHE A 76 40.59 -16.53 -53.11
CA PHE A 76 41.95 -16.01 -53.23
C PHE A 76 42.91 -17.02 -53.85
N GLN A 77 42.89 -18.28 -53.40
CA GLN A 77 43.70 -19.37 -53.98
C GLN A 77 43.36 -19.60 -55.47
N THR A 78 42.08 -19.58 -55.83
CA THR A 78 41.61 -19.73 -57.21
C THR A 78 42.09 -18.56 -58.09
N ASN A 79 42.04 -17.34 -57.56
CA ASN A 79 42.57 -16.16 -58.24
C ASN A 79 44.09 -16.25 -58.48
N LEU A 80 44.87 -16.77 -57.52
CA LEU A 80 46.30 -17.02 -57.71
C LEU A 80 46.58 -18.12 -58.74
N LEU A 81 45.82 -19.22 -58.73
CA LEU A 81 45.94 -20.29 -59.73
C LEU A 81 45.63 -19.78 -61.14
N ALA A 82 44.58 -18.96 -61.28
CA ALA A 82 44.20 -18.35 -62.56
C ALA A 82 45.26 -17.37 -63.08
N LEU A 83 45.91 -16.62 -62.18
CA LEU A 83 47.04 -15.77 -62.53
C LEU A 83 48.22 -16.60 -63.06
N ASN A 84 48.60 -17.68 -62.36
CA ASN A 84 49.65 -18.58 -62.82
C ASN A 84 49.33 -19.20 -64.19
N ALA A 85 48.08 -19.61 -64.41
CA ALA A 85 47.63 -20.15 -65.70
C ALA A 85 47.69 -19.11 -66.82
N SER A 86 47.35 -17.85 -66.54
CA SER A 86 47.47 -16.75 -67.51
C SER A 86 48.94 -16.50 -67.91
N VAL A 87 49.87 -16.59 -66.96
CA VAL A 87 51.31 -16.45 -67.21
C VAL A 87 51.83 -17.59 -68.07
N GLU A 88 51.47 -18.85 -67.76
CA GLU A 88 51.92 -20.01 -68.54
C GLU A 88 51.29 -20.02 -69.94
N ALA A 89 50.04 -19.57 -70.08
CA ALA A 89 49.40 -19.39 -71.38
C ALA A 89 50.12 -18.33 -72.24
N ALA A 90 50.56 -17.22 -71.64
CA ALA A 90 51.37 -16.22 -72.34
C ALA A 90 52.74 -16.79 -72.77
N ARG A 91 53.34 -17.66 -71.94
CA ARG A 91 54.60 -18.34 -72.24
C ARG A 91 54.49 -19.34 -73.41
N ALA A 92 53.35 -19.99 -73.56
CA ALA A 92 53.05 -20.91 -74.65
C ALA A 92 52.75 -20.22 -76.01
N GLY A 93 52.66 -18.88 -76.05
CA GLY A 93 52.44 -18.12 -77.27
C GLY A 93 51.10 -18.40 -77.95
N GLU A 94 51.11 -18.65 -79.26
CA GLU A 94 49.89 -18.91 -80.06
C GLU A 94 49.09 -20.13 -79.56
N ALA A 95 49.78 -21.18 -79.09
CA ALA A 95 49.14 -22.40 -78.59
C ALA A 95 48.38 -22.18 -77.26
N GLY A 96 48.72 -21.12 -76.52
CA GLY A 96 48.13 -20.79 -75.21
C GLY A 96 46.90 -19.88 -75.26
N LYS A 97 46.52 -19.33 -76.43
CA LYS A 97 45.45 -18.32 -76.53
C LYS A 97 44.10 -18.76 -75.94
N GLY A 98 43.70 -20.02 -76.17
CA GLY A 98 42.46 -20.56 -75.60
C GLY A 98 42.52 -20.68 -74.07
N PHE A 99 43.67 -21.11 -73.53
CA PHE A 99 43.89 -21.20 -72.08
C PHE A 99 43.95 -19.83 -71.42
N ALA A 100 44.49 -18.81 -72.09
CA ALA A 100 44.54 -17.45 -71.58
C ALA A 100 43.13 -16.86 -71.34
N VAL A 101 42.18 -17.11 -72.25
CA VAL A 101 40.78 -16.64 -72.10
C VAL A 101 40.11 -17.32 -70.90
N VAL A 102 40.29 -18.64 -70.76
CA VAL A 102 39.74 -19.39 -69.61
C VAL A 102 40.34 -18.88 -68.30
N ALA A 103 41.65 -18.62 -68.26
CA ALA A 103 42.33 -18.14 -67.06
C ALA A 103 41.83 -16.74 -66.63
N VAL A 104 41.57 -15.83 -67.58
CA VAL A 104 40.96 -14.52 -67.28
C VAL A 104 39.55 -14.67 -66.72
N GLU A 105 38.74 -15.57 -67.30
CA GLU A 105 37.37 -15.77 -66.84
C GLU A 105 37.34 -16.41 -65.43
N VAL A 106 38.17 -17.42 -65.17
CA VAL A 106 38.32 -18.01 -63.83
C VAL A 106 38.76 -16.96 -62.81
N ARG A 107 39.69 -16.07 -63.19
CA ARG A 107 40.13 -14.96 -62.33
C ARG A 107 38.97 -14.01 -61.99
N ARG A 108 38.17 -13.63 -63.00
CA ARG A 108 37.00 -12.77 -62.83
C ARG A 108 35.95 -13.40 -61.91
N LEU A 109 35.67 -14.70 -62.07
CA LEU A 109 34.79 -15.46 -61.18
C LEU A 109 35.32 -15.50 -59.74
N ALA A 110 36.62 -15.75 -59.56
CA ALA A 110 37.25 -15.78 -58.24
C ALA A 110 37.15 -14.42 -57.52
N GLN A 111 37.41 -13.32 -58.23
CA GLN A 111 37.22 -11.96 -57.68
C GLN A 111 35.76 -11.68 -57.31
N SER A 112 34.81 -12.11 -58.15
CA SER A 112 33.38 -11.98 -57.85
C SER A 112 32.97 -12.79 -56.61
N ALA A 113 33.53 -13.97 -56.42
CA ALA A 113 33.27 -14.81 -55.25
C ALA A 113 33.84 -14.22 -53.95
N ALA A 114 35.04 -13.64 -54.00
CA ALA A 114 35.65 -12.93 -52.87
C ALA A 114 34.79 -11.71 -52.45
N GLN A 115 34.35 -10.90 -53.43
CA GLN A 115 33.47 -9.76 -53.14
C GLN A 115 32.15 -10.20 -52.49
N ALA A 116 31.47 -11.21 -53.07
CA ALA A 116 30.22 -11.73 -52.50
C ALA A 116 30.43 -12.30 -51.08
N SER A 117 31.56 -12.96 -50.84
CA SER A 117 31.91 -13.48 -49.51
C SER A 117 32.11 -12.35 -48.50
N SER A 118 32.80 -11.26 -48.89
CA SER A 118 32.96 -10.07 -48.06
C SER A 118 31.62 -9.42 -47.71
N ASP A 119 30.71 -9.29 -48.68
CA ASP A 119 29.39 -8.70 -48.46
C ASP A 119 28.55 -9.55 -47.49
N VAL A 120 28.56 -10.89 -47.65
CA VAL A 120 27.89 -11.81 -46.72
C VAL A 120 28.51 -11.75 -45.33
N LYS A 121 29.84 -11.66 -45.23
CA LYS A 121 30.54 -11.53 -43.94
C LYS A 121 30.09 -10.28 -43.19
N ALA A 122 30.00 -9.14 -43.87
CA ALA A 122 29.52 -7.89 -43.28
C ALA A 122 28.08 -8.00 -42.76
N LEU A 123 27.18 -8.65 -43.50
CA LEU A 123 25.81 -8.90 -43.06
C LEU A 123 25.75 -9.80 -41.82
N ILE A 124 26.58 -10.85 -41.76
CA ILE A 124 26.65 -11.75 -40.60
C ILE A 124 27.20 -11.03 -39.37
N GLU A 125 28.21 -10.17 -39.52
CA GLU A 125 28.74 -9.35 -38.43
C GLU A 125 27.68 -8.36 -37.91
N GLN A 126 26.91 -7.73 -38.80
CA GLN A 126 25.78 -6.89 -38.42
C GLN A 126 24.72 -7.68 -37.64
N SER A 127 24.29 -8.84 -38.17
CA SER A 127 23.31 -9.70 -37.48
C SER A 127 23.81 -10.14 -36.10
N ALA A 128 25.10 -10.47 -35.96
CA ALA A 128 25.69 -10.82 -34.66
C ALA A 128 25.65 -9.65 -33.66
N SER A 129 25.87 -8.42 -34.13
CA SER A 129 25.73 -7.22 -33.31
C SER A 129 24.28 -6.99 -32.87
N GLU A 130 23.31 -7.16 -33.77
CA GLU A 130 21.89 -7.03 -33.46
C GLU A 130 21.42 -8.08 -32.44
N VAL A 131 21.83 -9.34 -32.61
CA VAL A 131 21.54 -10.42 -31.65
C VAL A 131 22.14 -10.14 -30.28
N LYS A 132 23.36 -9.60 -30.21
CA LYS A 132 23.99 -9.19 -28.95
C LYS A 132 23.20 -8.07 -28.26
N GLY A 133 22.69 -7.11 -29.03
CA GLY A 133 21.79 -6.07 -28.53
C GLY A 133 20.48 -6.65 -27.99
N GLY A 134 19.86 -7.57 -28.75
CA GLY A 134 18.64 -8.28 -28.35
C GLY A 134 18.82 -9.10 -27.08
N SER A 135 19.93 -9.83 -26.96
CA SER A 135 20.27 -10.61 -25.76
C SER A 135 20.36 -9.72 -24.51
N ARG A 136 20.94 -8.51 -24.62
CA ARG A 136 20.96 -7.56 -23.50
C ARG A 136 19.55 -7.13 -23.10
N LEU A 137 18.69 -6.80 -24.07
CA LEU A 137 17.31 -6.38 -23.79
C LEU A 137 16.50 -7.50 -23.11
N VAL A 138 16.70 -8.75 -23.53
CA VAL A 138 16.06 -9.92 -22.88
C VAL A 138 16.57 -10.10 -21.46
N ALA A 139 17.89 -9.96 -21.22
CA ALA A 139 18.46 -10.02 -19.87
C ALA A 139 17.92 -8.91 -18.95
N ASP A 140 17.82 -7.68 -19.46
CA ASP A 140 17.23 -6.56 -18.73
C ASP A 140 15.75 -6.80 -18.41
N ALA A 141 14.99 -7.39 -19.35
CA ALA A 141 13.60 -7.77 -19.12
C ALA A 141 13.47 -8.85 -18.05
N ALA A 142 14.34 -9.87 -18.08
CA ALA A 142 14.40 -10.92 -17.04
C ALA A 142 14.68 -10.32 -15.65
N ALA A 143 15.63 -9.39 -15.54
CA ALA A 143 15.94 -8.72 -14.29
C ALA A 143 14.75 -7.89 -13.75
N ARG A 144 13.97 -7.25 -14.63
CA ARG A 144 12.76 -6.53 -14.24
C ARG A 144 11.64 -7.46 -13.77
N LEU A 145 11.51 -8.64 -14.38
CA LEU A 145 10.56 -9.66 -13.92
C LEU A 145 10.92 -10.16 -12.52
N GLU A 146 12.21 -10.34 -12.22
CA GLU A 146 12.67 -10.70 -10.87
C GLU A 146 12.27 -9.63 -9.83
N GLN A 147 12.41 -8.35 -10.18
CA GLN A 147 11.97 -7.24 -9.31
C GLN A 147 10.45 -7.25 -9.09
N ILE A 148 9.65 -7.54 -10.14
CA ILE A 148 8.19 -7.69 -10.02
C ILE A 148 7.86 -8.86 -9.08
N LEU A 149 8.58 -9.96 -9.18
CA LEU A 149 8.44 -11.14 -8.33
C LEU A 149 8.64 -10.81 -6.85
N VAL A 150 9.73 -10.10 -6.53
CA VAL A 150 10.02 -9.64 -5.17
C VAL A 150 8.92 -8.70 -4.66
N ALA A 151 8.51 -7.72 -5.48
CA ALA A 151 7.47 -6.77 -5.11
C ALA A 151 6.10 -7.44 -4.89
N ALA A 152 5.72 -8.39 -5.74
CA ALA A 152 4.47 -9.12 -5.62
C ALA A 152 4.44 -10.03 -4.38
N ARG A 153 5.55 -10.71 -4.05
CA ARG A 153 5.68 -11.49 -2.81
C ARG A 153 5.54 -10.60 -1.57
N SER A 154 6.24 -9.46 -1.55
CA SER A 154 6.12 -8.48 -0.46
C SER A 154 4.69 -7.92 -0.35
N SER A 155 4.03 -7.66 -1.47
CA SER A 155 2.64 -7.21 -1.47
C SER A 155 1.68 -8.27 -0.90
N SER A 156 1.89 -9.56 -1.20
CA SER A 156 1.09 -10.65 -0.62
C SER A 156 1.29 -10.76 0.90
N GLU A 157 2.54 -10.64 1.37
CA GLU A 157 2.86 -10.64 2.80
C GLU A 157 2.19 -9.47 3.54
N LEU A 158 2.28 -8.25 2.98
CA LEU A 158 1.61 -7.07 3.54
C LEU A 158 0.08 -7.23 3.57
N MET A 159 -0.52 -7.78 2.51
CA MET A 159 -1.96 -8.03 2.47
C MET A 159 -2.40 -9.07 3.49
N ASN A 160 -1.60 -10.12 3.71
CA ASN A 160 -1.88 -11.10 4.77
C ASN A 160 -1.81 -10.44 6.16
N GLY A 161 -0.84 -9.55 6.38
CA GLY A 161 -0.74 -8.75 7.60
C GLY A 161 -1.98 -7.87 7.82
N ILE A 162 -2.42 -7.12 6.80
CA ILE A 162 -3.64 -6.29 6.87
C ILE A 162 -4.88 -7.15 7.15
N ALA A 163 -5.00 -8.32 6.54
CA ALA A 163 -6.13 -9.22 6.78
C ALA A 163 -6.18 -9.68 8.25
N GLN A 164 -5.03 -10.03 8.82
CA GLN A 164 -4.91 -10.41 10.23
C GLN A 164 -5.22 -9.23 11.15
N GLU A 165 -4.59 -8.08 10.94
CA GLU A 165 -4.81 -6.87 11.75
C GLU A 165 -6.27 -6.42 11.69
N SER A 166 -6.91 -6.52 10.52
CA SER A 166 -8.34 -6.20 10.37
C SER A 166 -9.21 -7.19 11.15
N GLN A 167 -8.86 -8.48 11.18
CA GLN A 167 -9.61 -9.47 11.96
C GLN A 167 -9.47 -9.21 13.48
N GLU A 168 -8.27 -8.84 13.94
CA GLU A 168 -8.03 -8.44 15.32
C GLU A 168 -8.79 -7.16 15.68
N GLN A 169 -8.77 -6.15 14.81
CA GLN A 169 -9.57 -4.93 14.97
C GLN A 169 -11.07 -5.21 15.07
N ALA A 170 -11.61 -6.12 14.25
CA ALA A 170 -13.01 -6.51 14.33
C ALA A 170 -13.35 -7.11 15.72
N SER A 171 -12.48 -7.98 16.25
CA SER A 171 -12.62 -8.53 17.60
C SER A 171 -12.59 -7.44 18.68
N SER A 172 -11.67 -6.47 18.59
CA SER A 172 -11.62 -5.35 19.52
C SER A 172 -12.87 -4.46 19.45
N ILE A 173 -13.46 -4.29 18.26
CA ILE A 173 -14.71 -3.55 18.09
C ILE A 173 -15.88 -4.30 18.76
N GLU A 174 -15.93 -5.63 18.69
CA GLU A 174 -16.94 -6.43 19.40
C GLU A 174 -16.85 -6.28 20.92
N GLU A 175 -15.63 -6.21 21.48
CA GLU A 175 -15.41 -5.93 22.91
C GLU A 175 -15.91 -4.53 23.29
N VAL A 176 -15.59 -3.52 22.48
CA VAL A 176 -16.09 -2.14 22.67
C VAL A 176 -17.61 -2.09 22.59
N ASN A 177 -18.21 -2.78 21.61
CA ASN A 177 -19.67 -2.86 21.47
C ASN A 177 -20.31 -3.46 22.73
N THR A 178 -19.73 -4.53 23.27
CA THR A 178 -20.18 -5.14 24.52
C THR A 178 -20.10 -4.15 25.69
N ALA A 179 -18.99 -3.40 25.81
CA ALA A 179 -18.84 -2.38 26.86
C ALA A 179 -19.86 -1.24 26.74
N VAL A 180 -20.15 -0.79 25.51
CA VAL A 180 -21.18 0.22 25.23
C VAL A 180 -22.57 -0.28 25.64
N ARG A 181 -22.89 -1.55 25.35
CA ARG A 181 -24.15 -2.17 25.79
C ARG A 181 -24.28 -2.20 27.32
N THR A 182 -23.20 -2.51 28.03
CA THR A 182 -23.19 -2.44 29.50
C THR A 182 -23.34 -1.01 30.03
N MET A 183 -22.76 -0.01 29.35
CA MET A 183 -23.01 1.39 29.71
C MET A 183 -24.47 1.81 29.48
N ASP A 184 -25.12 1.31 28.44
CA ASP A 184 -26.54 1.55 28.20
C ASP A 184 -27.40 0.97 29.34
N GLU A 185 -27.16 -0.28 29.72
CA GLU A 185 -27.83 -0.95 30.85
C GLU A 185 -27.66 -0.16 32.16
N MET A 186 -26.45 0.30 32.47
CA MET A 186 -26.20 1.12 33.67
C MET A 186 -26.88 2.49 33.59
N THR A 187 -26.96 3.09 32.40
CA THR A 187 -27.63 4.38 32.19
C THR A 187 -29.14 4.25 32.41
N GLN A 188 -29.75 3.19 31.86
CA GLN A 188 -31.15 2.87 32.09
C GLN A 188 -31.43 2.55 33.57
N HIS A 189 -30.54 1.80 34.22
CA HIS A 189 -30.65 1.52 35.65
C HIS A 189 -30.58 2.80 36.51
N ASN A 190 -29.66 3.72 36.19
CA ASN A 190 -29.57 5.01 36.86
C ASN A 190 -30.82 5.86 36.64
N ALA A 191 -31.42 5.84 35.45
CA ALA A 191 -32.68 6.52 35.19
C ALA A 191 -33.82 5.94 36.05
N ALA A 192 -33.94 4.62 36.13
CA ALA A 192 -34.93 3.95 36.98
C ALA A 192 -34.71 4.26 38.47
N LEU A 193 -33.46 4.29 38.95
CA LEU A 193 -33.13 4.67 40.32
C LEU A 193 -33.50 6.12 40.63
N VAL A 194 -33.34 7.04 39.67
CA VAL A 194 -33.76 8.44 39.83
C VAL A 194 -35.29 8.55 39.89
N GLU A 195 -36.02 7.77 39.09
CA GLU A 195 -37.48 7.70 39.17
C GLU A 195 -37.96 7.15 40.52
N GLU A 196 -37.35 6.07 41.02
CA GLU A 196 -37.64 5.50 42.34
C GLU A 196 -37.32 6.50 43.46
N MET A 197 -36.19 7.20 43.35
CA MET A 197 -35.80 8.24 44.31
C MET A 197 -36.79 9.40 44.32
N ASN A 198 -37.24 9.88 43.16
CA ASN A 198 -38.25 10.92 43.07
C ASN A 198 -39.58 10.49 43.71
N ALA A 199 -40.03 9.25 43.47
CA ALA A 199 -41.22 8.72 44.13
C ALA A 199 -41.06 8.64 45.67
N SER A 200 -39.88 8.26 46.14
CA SER A 200 -39.56 8.22 47.57
C SER A 200 -39.53 9.63 48.20
N ILE A 201 -39.02 10.63 47.46
CA ILE A 201 -39.05 12.04 47.86
C ILE A 201 -40.51 12.53 47.97
N GLU A 202 -41.35 12.28 46.98
CA GLU A 202 -42.78 12.65 47.02
C GLU A 202 -43.51 12.02 48.22
N GLN A 203 -43.25 10.73 48.48
CA GLN A 203 -43.82 10.04 49.63
C GLN A 203 -43.35 10.66 50.97
N THR A 204 -42.06 11.00 51.07
CA THR A 204 -41.48 11.60 52.27
C THR A 204 -42.02 13.02 52.49
N GLU A 205 -42.18 13.80 51.42
CA GLU A 205 -42.81 15.12 51.46
C GLU A 205 -44.26 15.03 51.95
N ALA A 206 -45.05 14.08 51.42
CA ALA A 206 -46.41 13.84 51.88
C ALA A 206 -46.48 13.47 53.36
N GLN A 207 -45.54 12.65 53.85
CA GLN A 207 -45.44 12.31 55.28
C GLN A 207 -45.06 13.52 56.14
N ALA A 208 -44.15 14.37 55.66
CA ALA A 208 -43.77 15.60 56.36
C ALA A 208 -44.94 16.59 56.47
N ILE A 209 -45.71 16.78 55.39
CA ILE A 209 -46.93 17.61 55.39
C ILE A 209 -47.98 17.06 56.36
N GLU A 210 -48.17 15.74 56.39
CA GLU A 210 -49.12 15.12 57.33
C GLU A 210 -48.69 15.28 58.79
N LEU A 211 -47.38 15.16 59.08
CA LEU A 211 -46.84 15.43 60.42
C LEU A 211 -47.03 16.89 60.83
N ASP A 212 -46.75 17.84 59.93
CA ASP A 212 -46.95 19.27 60.17
C ASP A 212 -48.42 19.55 60.53
N ARG A 213 -49.35 18.95 59.78
CA ARG A 213 -50.80 19.02 60.03
C ARG A 213 -51.20 18.43 61.39
N ILE A 214 -50.57 17.34 61.82
CA ILE A 214 -50.81 16.75 63.14
C ILE A 214 -50.32 17.69 64.25
N VAL A 215 -49.15 18.31 64.07
CA VAL A 215 -48.57 19.25 65.05
C VAL A 215 -49.41 20.52 65.17
N ASP A 216 -49.98 21.02 64.07
CA ASP A 216 -50.84 22.21 64.03
C ASP A 216 -52.12 22.10 64.89
N ILE A 217 -52.58 20.89 65.19
CA ILE A 217 -53.76 20.65 66.06
C ILE A 217 -53.45 20.96 67.53
N PHE A 218 -52.17 20.93 67.93
CA PHE A 218 -51.79 21.18 69.31
C PHE A 218 -51.76 22.68 69.60
N GLU A 219 -52.87 23.23 70.10
CA GLU A 219 -52.90 24.56 70.72
C GLU A 219 -52.12 24.53 72.05
N LEU A 220 -50.99 25.24 72.08
CA LEU A 220 -50.22 25.46 73.30
C LEU A 220 -50.89 26.57 74.11
N GLU A 221 -51.21 26.28 75.37
CA GLU A 221 -51.74 27.26 76.32
C GLU A 221 -50.79 28.47 76.41
N ASN A 222 -51.35 29.67 76.23
CA ASN A 222 -50.64 30.94 76.21
C ASN A 222 -49.59 31.06 77.33
N SER A 223 -48.32 30.92 76.97
CA SER A 223 -47.28 31.76 77.57
C SER A 223 -47.22 33.03 76.73
N GLU A 224 -47.95 34.05 77.18
CA GLU A 224 -47.67 35.42 76.75
C GLU A 224 -46.21 35.74 77.12
N THR A 225 -45.30 35.70 76.15
CA THR A 225 -44.36 36.80 75.97
C THR A 225 -43.90 36.88 74.51
N GLU A 226 -44.17 38.03 73.91
CA GLU A 226 -43.64 38.55 72.65
C GLU A 226 -44.17 37.97 71.33
N ARG A 227 -45.27 38.59 70.88
CA ARG A 227 -45.43 38.96 69.47
C ARG A 227 -44.20 39.74 69.01
N ALA A 228 -43.17 39.05 68.56
CA ALA A 228 -42.16 39.62 67.70
C ALA A 228 -42.83 40.00 66.37
N GLN A 229 -42.63 41.24 65.98
CA GLN A 229 -43.20 41.90 64.81
C GLN A 229 -43.01 41.08 63.53
N PRO A 230 -43.89 41.24 62.52
CA PRO A 230 -43.66 40.67 61.20
C PRO A 230 -42.36 41.25 60.66
N THR A 231 -41.29 40.44 60.68
CA THR A 231 -40.08 40.76 59.95
C THR A 231 -40.47 40.75 58.48
N GLN A 232 -40.48 41.93 57.86
CA GLN A 232 -40.51 42.04 56.41
C GLN A 232 -39.43 41.12 55.85
N LEU A 233 -39.85 40.03 55.23
CA LEU A 233 -39.01 39.25 54.34
C LEU A 233 -38.62 40.19 53.20
N ASN A 234 -37.43 40.78 53.33
CA ASN A 234 -36.75 41.47 52.25
C ASN A 234 -36.59 40.44 51.10
N PRO A 235 -37.22 40.66 49.93
CA PRO A 235 -36.90 39.85 48.78
C PRO A 235 -35.49 40.23 48.31
N MET A 236 -34.68 39.21 48.02
CA MET A 236 -33.48 39.28 47.17
C MET A 236 -32.21 39.94 47.75
N GLN A 237 -31.40 39.16 48.47
CA GLN A 237 -29.94 39.34 48.42
C GLN A 237 -29.12 38.06 48.14
N SER A 238 -29.74 36.87 48.05
CA SER A 238 -29.02 35.62 47.76
C SER A 238 -28.69 35.39 46.27
N VAL A 239 -29.27 36.14 45.32
CA VAL A 239 -29.01 35.95 43.88
C VAL A 239 -27.72 36.66 43.42
N LYS A 240 -27.20 37.64 44.17
CA LYS A 240 -25.99 38.40 43.77
C LYS A 240 -24.68 37.66 44.04
N ALA A 241 -24.71 36.65 44.93
CA ALA A 241 -23.55 35.80 45.23
C ALA A 241 -23.31 34.70 44.18
N LEU A 242 -24.35 34.18 43.51
CA LEU A 242 -24.17 33.24 42.39
C LEU A 242 -23.76 33.93 41.08
N ALA A 243 -24.19 35.17 40.86
CA ALA A 243 -23.82 35.93 39.65
C ALA A 243 -22.33 36.35 39.64
N THR A 244 -21.70 36.50 40.81
CA THR A 244 -20.27 36.81 40.93
C THR A 244 -19.39 35.55 40.83
N GLY A 245 -19.88 34.38 41.24
CA GLY A 245 -19.20 33.09 41.04
C GLY A 245 -19.12 32.68 39.57
N ALA A 246 -20.20 32.87 38.80
CA ALA A 246 -20.23 32.54 37.37
C ALA A 246 -19.26 33.37 36.52
N LYS A 247 -19.11 34.68 36.83
CA LYS A 247 -18.13 35.55 36.15
C LYS A 247 -16.67 35.18 36.46
N GLY A 248 -16.39 34.72 37.68
CA GLY A 248 -15.06 34.23 38.06
C GLY A 248 -14.68 32.91 37.37
N LEU A 249 -15.64 32.02 37.14
CA LEU A 249 -15.43 30.75 36.45
C LEU A 249 -15.22 30.95 34.94
N GLN A 250 -15.95 31.88 34.33
CA GLN A 250 -15.83 32.22 32.91
C GLN A 250 -14.49 32.91 32.58
N ALA A 251 -13.98 33.73 33.51
CA ALA A 251 -12.63 34.33 33.41
C ALA A 251 -11.52 33.28 33.55
N LYS A 252 -11.71 32.26 34.41
CA LYS A 252 -10.77 31.14 34.55
C LYS A 252 -10.78 30.20 33.33
N LEU A 253 -11.95 29.92 32.75
CA LEU A 253 -12.08 29.10 31.54
C LEU A 253 -11.54 29.79 30.28
N THR A 254 -11.75 31.10 30.13
CA THR A 254 -11.17 31.86 29.01
C THR A 254 -9.65 32.00 29.13
N THR A 255 -9.12 32.11 30.35
CA THR A 255 -7.66 32.11 30.58
C THR A 255 -7.05 30.72 30.34
N ALA A 256 -7.74 29.64 30.76
CA ALA A 256 -7.32 28.26 30.49
C ALA A 256 -7.35 27.93 28.99
N ALA A 257 -8.42 28.30 28.27
CA ALA A 257 -8.54 28.10 26.83
C ALA A 257 -7.49 28.90 26.03
N LYS A 258 -7.17 30.12 26.46
CA LYS A 258 -6.11 30.94 25.82
C LYS A 258 -4.71 30.40 26.09
N SER A 259 -4.49 29.75 27.24
CA SER A 259 -3.24 29.04 27.55
C SER A 259 -3.07 27.76 26.70
N TYR A 260 -4.17 27.04 26.44
CA TYR A 260 -4.17 25.84 25.57
C TYR A 260 -3.97 26.18 24.09
N LEU A 261 -4.51 27.31 23.61
CA LEU A 261 -4.35 27.75 22.22
C LEU A 261 -3.00 28.40 21.92
N SER A 262 -2.30 29.00 22.91
CA SER A 262 -0.97 29.61 22.67
C SER A 262 0.20 28.67 22.94
N ARG A 263 -0.04 27.53 23.60
CA ARG A 263 0.95 26.45 23.79
C ARG A 263 0.42 25.16 23.17
N GLY A 264 0.27 25.18 21.85
CA GLY A 264 0.18 23.95 21.08
C GLY A 264 1.44 23.11 21.25
N ASN A 265 1.23 21.84 21.61
CA ASN A 265 2.13 20.69 21.49
C ASN A 265 3.61 20.88 21.92
N ALA A 266 3.84 20.93 23.22
CA ALA A 266 5.16 20.62 23.80
C ALA A 266 5.04 19.56 24.92
N ALA A 267 4.27 18.51 24.66
CA ALA A 267 4.20 17.30 25.49
C ALA A 267 3.88 16.08 24.63
N VAL A 268 4.70 15.88 23.59
CA VAL A 268 4.95 14.57 23.00
C VAL A 268 6.47 14.48 22.91
N ASP A 269 7.12 14.18 24.03
CA ASP A 269 8.22 13.21 24.06
C ASP A 269 8.67 12.88 25.49
N ALA A 270 9.10 11.62 25.64
CA ALA A 270 9.88 10.98 26.70
C ALA A 270 9.20 10.53 28.02
N ASP A 271 9.34 9.21 28.23
CA ASP A 271 9.23 8.41 29.47
C ASP A 271 7.84 7.98 29.97
N TRP A 272 7.35 6.89 29.36
CA TRP A 272 6.51 5.88 30.03
C TRP A 272 6.99 4.46 29.67
N ASP A 273 8.24 4.17 30.00
CA ASP A 273 8.79 2.81 29.94
C ASP A 273 9.52 2.48 31.25
N GLN A 274 8.76 2.44 32.34
CA GLN A 274 9.03 1.69 33.58
C GLN A 274 7.91 1.96 34.59
N PHE A 275 6.87 1.12 34.58
CA PHE A 275 6.21 0.52 35.75
C PHE A 275 5.18 -0.50 35.30
#